data_AF-A0A7S2Z2Z3-F1
#
_entry.id   AF-A0A7S2Z2Z3-F1
#
_cell.length_a   1.000
_cell.length_b   1.000
_cell.length_c   1.000
_cell.angle_alpha   90.00
_cell.angle_beta   90.00
_cell.angle_gamma   90.00
#
_symmetry.space_group_name_H-M   'P 1'
#
loop_
_entity.id
_entity.type
_entity.pdbx_description
1 polymer ?
#
loop_
_entity_poly.entity_id
_entity_poly.type
_entity_poly.pdbx_seq_one_letter_code
_entity_poly.pdbx_strand_id
1 'polypeptide(L)'
;MLFRSRDMCGDSHRLVSSWRNGGYSDDLIASSVCQRNKLTIVCNPSNVFAQELPVKTSFQEYWNYMSRQVFVLDTYTSQWHKWLNHFLIFIHTYISLFFAMAMLLNLYRYAASLLLLVSLLTKIFSGNLHSEVYQYSVRHAYVSTMQWAVGHVSAICFSLFLLFAVVSLKHFFEAMDRLFSELYDTEQHQQQHQHQQRLSSKHEGRERIREEEKGAAVYSLRFGWWQHVTMWVALCIDVVLFIPAAAKALFSQEIEWSGVKYCKKGGLVSKVTHQ
;
A
#
# COMPACT_ATOMS: atom_id res chain seq x y z
N MET A 1 0.51 20.18 -0.42
CA MET A 1 1.42 20.75 -1.44
C MET A 1 1.51 22.27 -1.26
N LEU A 2 2.69 22.86 -1.49
CA LEU A 2 2.88 24.32 -1.43
C LEU A 2 3.27 24.84 -2.82
N PHE A 3 2.61 25.91 -3.27
CA PHE A 3 2.84 26.52 -4.57
C PHE A 3 3.11 28.01 -4.42
N ARG A 4 3.91 28.58 -5.33
CA ARG A 4 4.11 30.02 -5.38
C ARG A 4 2.82 30.69 -5.87
N SER A 5 2.26 31.59 -5.06
CA SER A 5 1.00 32.26 -5.38
C SER A 5 1.06 33.01 -6.73
N ARG A 6 2.17 33.67 -7.04
CA ARG A 6 2.35 34.35 -8.34
C ARG A 6 2.22 33.40 -9.53
N ASP A 7 2.82 32.22 -9.43
CA ASP A 7 2.84 31.23 -10.50
C ASP A 7 1.43 30.65 -10.70
N MET A 8 0.70 30.45 -9.61
CA MET A 8 -0.70 30.03 -9.60
C MET A 8 -1.64 31.07 -10.21
N CYS A 9 -1.54 32.35 -9.82
CA CYS A 9 -2.38 33.41 -10.34
C CYS A 9 -2.18 33.63 -11.85
N GLY A 10 -0.96 33.43 -12.35
CA GLY A 10 -0.64 33.52 -13.77
C GLY A 10 -0.88 32.24 -14.59
N ASP A 11 -1.36 31.16 -13.97
CA ASP A 11 -1.39 29.81 -14.58
C ASP A 11 -0.04 29.43 -15.23
N SER A 12 1.05 29.76 -14.54
CA SER A 12 2.39 29.45 -14.98
C SER A 12 2.54 27.94 -15.14
N HIS A 13 3.13 27.50 -16.25
CA HIS A 13 3.26 26.08 -16.61
C HIS A 13 1.94 25.31 -16.82
N ARG A 14 0.80 26.01 -16.91
CA ARG A 14 -0.54 25.45 -17.15
C ARG A 14 -1.04 24.52 -16.04
N LEU A 15 -0.61 24.74 -14.80
CA LEU A 15 -1.02 23.90 -13.66
C LEU A 15 -2.51 24.09 -13.33
N VAL A 16 -2.97 25.34 -13.23
CA VAL A 16 -4.36 25.67 -12.89
C VAL A 16 -5.30 25.25 -14.01
N SER A 17 -4.90 25.47 -15.27
CA SER A 17 -5.67 24.96 -16.40
C SER A 17 -5.67 23.44 -16.46
N SER A 18 -4.59 22.76 -16.04
CA SER A 18 -4.56 21.29 -15.96
C SER A 18 -5.48 20.74 -14.88
N TRP A 19 -5.61 21.41 -13.72
CA TRP A 19 -6.60 21.03 -12.71
C TRP A 19 -8.04 21.35 -13.13
N ARG A 20 -8.26 22.47 -13.84
CA ARG A 20 -9.60 22.81 -14.35
C ARG A 20 -10.06 21.86 -15.46
N ASN A 21 -9.13 21.44 -16.32
CA ASN A 21 -9.44 20.70 -17.55
C ASN A 21 -9.09 19.20 -17.47
N GLY A 22 -8.39 18.78 -16.42
CA GLY A 22 -8.12 17.39 -16.12
C GLY A 22 -8.79 16.94 -14.84
N GLY A 23 -8.68 15.65 -14.57
CA GLY A 23 -9.43 15.04 -13.49
C GLY A 23 -8.82 15.18 -12.11
N TYR A 24 -9.04 14.17 -11.28
CA TYR A 24 -9.27 14.41 -9.86
C TYR A 24 -8.01 14.54 -9.00
N SER A 25 -6.89 13.92 -9.37
CA SER A 25 -5.73 13.85 -8.48
C SER A 25 -4.85 15.09 -8.59
N ASP A 26 -5.03 16.02 -7.64
CA ASP A 26 -4.25 17.25 -7.54
C ASP A 26 -2.74 16.98 -7.53
N ASP A 27 -2.29 16.02 -6.71
CA ASP A 27 -0.86 15.64 -6.57
C ASP A 27 -0.29 15.05 -7.85
N LEU A 28 -1.03 14.14 -8.49
CA LEU A 28 -0.55 13.45 -9.69
C LEU A 28 -0.56 14.39 -10.90
N ILE A 29 -1.54 15.28 -11.01
CA ILE A 29 -1.56 16.33 -12.04
C ILE A 29 -0.38 17.28 -11.82
N ALA A 30 -0.15 17.76 -10.59
CA ALA A 30 1.00 18.60 -10.28
C ALA A 30 2.32 17.90 -10.64
N SER A 31 2.48 16.63 -10.26
CA SER A 31 3.66 15.83 -10.60
C SER A 31 3.86 15.73 -12.11
N SER A 32 2.80 15.46 -12.88
CA SER A 32 2.88 15.36 -14.34
C SER A 32 3.27 16.69 -15.01
N VAL A 33 2.76 17.82 -14.49
CA VAL A 33 3.09 19.16 -14.98
C VAL A 33 4.53 19.50 -14.65
N CYS A 34 4.99 19.20 -13.43
CA CYS A 34 6.37 19.40 -13.02
C CYS A 34 7.33 18.59 -13.90
N GLN A 35 7.06 17.30 -14.10
CA GLN A 35 7.88 16.44 -14.96
C GLN A 35 7.97 16.97 -16.39
N ARG A 36 6.83 17.37 -16.98
CA ARG A 36 6.78 17.92 -18.34
C ARG A 36 7.57 19.22 -18.49
N ASN A 37 7.56 20.06 -17.45
CA ASN A 37 8.26 21.34 -17.44
C ASN A 37 9.67 21.24 -16.83
N LYS A 38 10.15 20.02 -16.51
CA LYS A 38 11.44 19.78 -15.84
C LYS A 38 11.60 20.57 -14.54
N LEU A 39 10.51 20.74 -13.79
CA LEU A 39 10.50 21.40 -12.50
C LEU A 39 10.82 20.40 -11.40
N THR A 40 11.63 20.80 -10.44
CA THR A 40 11.95 20.00 -9.26
C THR A 40 10.78 20.04 -8.30
N ILE A 41 10.30 18.86 -7.91
CA ILE A 41 9.34 18.70 -6.80
C ILE A 41 10.16 18.49 -5.55
N VAL A 42 9.92 19.32 -4.53
CA VAL A 42 10.54 19.18 -3.23
C VAL A 42 9.44 18.80 -2.25
N CYS A 43 9.49 17.58 -1.73
CA CYS A 43 8.73 17.21 -0.55
C CYS A 43 9.53 17.68 0.65
N ASN A 44 9.01 18.66 1.40
CA ASN A 44 9.61 18.97 2.70
C ASN A 44 9.36 17.77 3.62
N PRO A 45 10.41 17.14 4.19
CA PRO A 45 10.32 16.14 5.25
C PRO A 45 9.29 16.44 6.33
N SER A 46 9.26 17.70 6.76
CA SER A 46 8.38 18.30 7.77
C SER A 46 6.89 18.23 7.41
N ASN A 47 6.58 17.97 6.13
CA ASN A 47 5.22 17.93 5.59
C ASN A 47 4.78 16.53 5.14
N VAL A 48 5.57 15.48 5.44
CA VAL A 48 5.12 14.09 5.26
C VAL A 48 4.22 13.75 6.45
N PHE A 49 2.96 14.16 6.36
CA PHE A 49 1.96 13.81 7.37
C PHE A 49 1.60 12.33 7.20
N ALA A 50 1.96 11.50 8.18
CA ALA A 50 1.35 10.18 8.30
C ALA A 50 -0.15 10.41 8.48
N GLN A 51 -0.94 10.03 7.49
CA GLN A 51 -2.39 10.18 7.57
C GLN A 51 -2.89 9.26 8.68
N GLU A 52 -3.39 9.85 9.76
CA GLU A 52 -4.02 9.08 10.83
C GLU A 52 -5.25 8.37 10.26
N LEU A 53 -5.17 7.04 10.20
CA LEU A 53 -6.31 6.23 9.81
C LEU A 53 -7.27 6.16 11.02
N PRO A 54 -8.59 6.27 10.79
CA PRO A 54 -9.55 6.10 11.86
C PRO A 54 -9.40 4.71 12.48
N VAL A 55 -9.35 4.67 13.81
CA VAL A 55 -9.08 3.46 14.64
C VAL A 55 -10.02 2.31 14.30
N LYS A 56 -11.22 2.62 13.81
CA LYS A 56 -12.19 1.64 13.32
C LYS A 56 -12.59 2.02 11.91
N THR A 57 -12.18 1.19 10.96
CA THR A 57 -12.64 1.27 9.57
C THR A 57 -13.39 -0.02 9.26
N SER A 58 -14.64 0.09 8.83
CA SER A 58 -15.40 -1.06 8.36
C SER A 58 -14.89 -1.55 7.00
N PHE A 59 -15.16 -2.81 6.68
CA PHE A 59 -14.80 -3.36 5.36
C PHE A 59 -15.41 -2.57 4.20
N GLN A 60 -16.64 -2.05 4.35
CA GLN A 60 -17.31 -1.28 3.31
C GLN A 60 -16.63 0.06 3.06
N GLU A 61 -16.22 0.76 4.12
CA GLU A 61 -15.44 1.99 4.02
C GLU A 61 -14.08 1.73 3.36
N TYR A 62 -13.43 0.63 3.73
CA TYR A 62 -12.17 0.20 3.15
C TYR A 62 -12.30 -0.12 1.66
N TRP A 63 -13.30 -0.91 1.30
CA TRP A 63 -13.61 -1.26 -0.09
C TRP A 63 -13.90 -0.01 -0.93
N ASN A 64 -14.63 0.95 -0.35
CA ASN A 64 -14.90 2.22 -1.03
C ASN A 64 -13.63 3.05 -1.18
N TYR A 65 -12.76 3.09 -0.17
CA TYR A 65 -11.44 3.71 -0.27
C TYR A 65 -10.60 3.09 -1.40
N MET A 66 -10.42 1.77 -1.40
CA MET A 66 -9.65 1.06 -2.44
C MET A 66 -10.24 1.29 -3.83
N SER A 67 -11.56 1.20 -3.98
CA SER A 67 -12.25 1.48 -5.25
C SER A 67 -11.93 2.89 -5.76
N ARG A 68 -11.90 3.90 -4.87
CA ARG A 68 -11.58 5.28 -5.24
C ARG A 68 -10.14 5.44 -5.69
N GLN A 69 -9.20 4.81 -4.98
CA GLN A 69 -7.78 4.85 -5.34
C GLN A 69 -7.56 4.36 -6.77
N VAL A 70 -8.18 3.25 -7.15
CA VAL A 70 -8.03 2.71 -8.52
C VAL A 70 -8.86 3.50 -9.54
N PHE A 71 -10.04 3.98 -9.18
CA PHE A 71 -10.91 4.75 -10.07
C PHE A 71 -10.28 6.08 -10.53
N VAL A 72 -9.60 6.78 -9.61
CA VAL A 72 -8.97 8.09 -9.87
C VAL A 72 -7.82 7.98 -10.87
N LEU A 73 -7.19 6.81 -11.03
CA LEU A 73 -6.06 6.62 -11.95
C LEU A 73 -6.41 6.83 -13.43
N ASP A 74 -7.69 6.84 -13.77
CA ASP A 74 -8.19 7.08 -15.14
C ASP A 74 -8.49 8.57 -15.42
N THR A 75 -8.28 9.44 -14.43
CA THR A 75 -8.72 10.84 -14.46
C THR A 75 -7.62 11.83 -14.88
N TYR A 76 -6.56 11.37 -15.56
CA TYR A 76 -5.47 12.27 -15.97
C TYR A 76 -5.84 13.21 -17.13
N THR A 77 -5.19 14.37 -17.22
CA THR A 77 -5.27 15.27 -18.40
C THR A 77 -4.67 14.63 -19.66
N SER A 78 -3.57 13.89 -19.50
CA SER A 78 -2.70 13.45 -20.59
C SER A 78 -2.93 11.97 -20.92
N GLN A 79 -3.11 11.67 -22.21
CA GLN A 79 -3.31 10.31 -22.69
C GLN A 79 -2.13 9.39 -22.37
N TRP A 80 -0.91 9.91 -22.42
CA TRP A 80 0.30 9.16 -22.05
C TRP A 80 0.26 8.69 -20.59
N HIS A 81 -0.14 9.59 -19.67
CA HIS A 81 -0.21 9.26 -18.25
C HIS A 81 -1.36 8.29 -17.96
N LYS A 82 -2.50 8.42 -18.65
CA LYS A 82 -3.57 7.41 -18.59
C LYS A 82 -3.06 6.03 -19.02
N TRP A 83 -2.33 5.97 -20.14
CA TRP A 83 -1.78 4.71 -20.63
C TRP A 83 -0.77 4.11 -19.64
N LEU A 84 0.16 4.92 -19.12
CA LEU A 84 1.13 4.48 -18.13
C LEU A 84 0.46 3.93 -16.86
N ASN A 85 -0.58 4.61 -16.35
CA ASN A 85 -1.29 4.13 -15.17
C ASN A 85 -2.12 2.88 -15.43
N HIS A 86 -2.79 2.78 -16.58
CA HIS A 86 -3.46 1.53 -16.96
C HIS A 86 -2.47 0.38 -17.11
N PHE A 87 -1.27 0.65 -17.63
CA PHE A 87 -0.21 -0.34 -17.71
C PHE A 87 0.29 -0.76 -16.31
N LEU A 88 0.46 0.19 -15.38
CA LEU A 88 0.81 -0.11 -13.98
C LEU A 88 -0.30 -0.89 -13.27
N ILE A 89 -1.57 -0.51 -13.45
CA ILE A 89 -2.73 -1.26 -12.94
C ILE A 89 -2.73 -2.68 -13.50
N PHE A 90 -2.47 -2.85 -14.79
CA PHE A 90 -2.41 -4.16 -15.43
C PHE A 90 -1.30 -5.02 -14.83
N ILE A 91 -0.08 -4.50 -14.72
CA ILE A 91 1.06 -5.20 -14.08
C ILE A 91 0.72 -5.57 -12.65
N HIS A 92 0.22 -4.61 -11.86
CA HIS A 92 -0.13 -4.83 -10.46
C HIS A 92 -1.21 -5.90 -10.33
N THR A 93 -2.27 -5.83 -11.15
CA THR A 93 -3.35 -6.84 -11.18
C THR A 93 -2.81 -8.21 -11.54
N TYR A 94 -1.92 -8.31 -12.53
CA TYR A 94 -1.33 -9.57 -12.98
C TYR A 94 -0.48 -10.21 -11.87
N ILE A 95 0.41 -9.44 -11.25
CA ILE A 95 1.25 -9.90 -10.13
C ILE A 95 0.38 -10.30 -8.94
N SER A 96 -0.62 -9.48 -8.61
CA SER A 96 -1.55 -9.77 -7.51
C SER A 96 -2.37 -11.04 -7.76
N LEU A 97 -2.82 -11.27 -9.00
CA LEU A 97 -3.52 -12.50 -9.38
C LEU A 97 -2.61 -13.72 -9.26
N PHE A 98 -1.37 -13.64 -9.74
CA PHE A 98 -0.40 -14.71 -9.58
C PHE A 98 -0.17 -15.06 -8.10
N PHE A 99 0.01 -14.04 -7.27
CA PHE A 99 0.17 -14.22 -5.82
C PHE A 99 -1.06 -14.85 -5.17
N ALA A 100 -2.26 -14.32 -5.46
CA ALA A 100 -3.51 -14.84 -4.93
C ALA A 100 -3.74 -16.31 -5.33
N MET A 101 -3.48 -16.67 -6.58
CA MET A 101 -3.58 -18.06 -7.06
C MET A 101 -2.56 -18.97 -6.39
N ALA A 102 -1.32 -18.51 -6.20
CA ALA A 102 -0.31 -19.27 -5.46
C ALA A 102 -0.73 -19.52 -4.01
N MET A 103 -1.30 -18.52 -3.33
CA MET A 103 -1.83 -18.68 -1.97
C MET A 103 -2.97 -19.71 -1.93
N LEU A 104 -3.95 -19.61 -2.84
CA LEU A 104 -5.08 -20.54 -2.90
C LEU A 104 -4.62 -21.98 -3.17
N LEU A 105 -3.67 -22.16 -4.09
CA LEU A 105 -3.10 -23.46 -4.39
C LEU A 105 -2.36 -24.06 -3.19
N ASN A 106 -1.58 -23.25 -2.47
CA ASN A 106 -0.90 -23.71 -1.25
C ASN A 106 -1.89 -24.05 -0.15
N LEU A 107 -2.95 -23.25 0.04
CA LEU A 107 -4.00 -23.54 1.01
C LEU A 107 -4.71 -24.87 0.69
N TYR A 108 -5.03 -25.11 -0.58
CA TYR A 108 -5.59 -26.39 -1.04
C TYR A 108 -4.63 -27.56 -0.74
N ARG A 109 -3.34 -27.40 -1.06
CA ARG A 109 -2.33 -28.44 -0.79
C ARG A 109 -2.24 -28.76 0.69
N TYR A 110 -2.19 -27.75 1.56
CA TYR A 110 -2.15 -27.96 3.02
C TYR A 110 -3.42 -28.64 3.53
N ALA A 111 -4.60 -28.26 3.06
CA ALA A 111 -5.85 -28.90 3.42
C ALA A 111 -5.88 -30.38 2.97
N ALA A 112 -5.47 -30.67 1.73
CA ALA A 112 -5.39 -32.03 1.21
C ALA A 112 -4.39 -32.89 2.01
N SER A 113 -3.21 -32.36 2.32
CA SER A 113 -2.22 -33.05 3.15
C SER A 113 -2.74 -33.34 4.56
N LEU A 114 -3.49 -32.42 5.17
CA LEU A 114 -4.11 -32.65 6.48
C LEU A 114 -5.15 -33.77 6.43
N LEU A 115 -6.01 -33.78 5.40
CA LEU A 115 -7.00 -34.84 5.21
C LEU A 115 -6.35 -36.21 4.99
N LEU A 116 -5.27 -36.28 4.21
CA LEU A 116 -4.51 -37.50 4.00
C LEU A 116 -3.83 -37.98 5.29
N LEU A 117 -3.27 -37.06 6.09
CA LEU A 117 -2.69 -37.38 7.38
C LEU A 117 -3.72 -37.98 8.33
N VAL A 118 -4.91 -37.37 8.41
CA VAL A 118 -6.02 -37.89 9.23
C VAL A 118 -6.45 -39.28 8.74
N SER A 119 -6.58 -39.49 7.44
CA SER A 119 -6.93 -40.79 6.83
C SER A 119 -5.87 -41.87 7.09
N LEU A 120 -4.59 -41.50 7.08
CA LEU A 120 -3.49 -42.39 7.42
C LEU A 120 -3.56 -42.81 8.89
N LEU A 121 -3.73 -41.83 9.79
CA LEU A 121 -3.82 -42.08 11.23
C LEU A 121 -5.01 -42.99 11.56
N THR A 122 -6.20 -42.75 10.98
CA THR A 122 -7.37 -43.61 11.22
C THR A 122 -7.16 -45.06 10.75
N LYS A 123 -6.46 -45.26 9.64
CA LYS A 123 -6.10 -46.61 9.16
C LYS A 123 -5.08 -47.32 10.06
N ILE A 124 -4.09 -46.59 10.57
CA ILE A 124 -3.11 -47.12 11.54
C ILE A 124 -3.83 -47.58 12.82
N PHE A 125 -4.72 -46.73 13.38
CA PHE A 125 -5.44 -47.04 14.61
C PHE A 125 -6.51 -48.14 14.45
N SER A 126 -7.02 -48.38 13.24
CA SER A 126 -8.01 -49.44 12.97
C SER A 126 -7.38 -50.80 12.62
N GLY A 127 -6.05 -50.94 12.62
CA GLY A 127 -5.35 -52.22 12.44
C GLY A 127 -5.40 -52.81 11.02
N ASN A 128 -5.99 -52.12 10.04
CA ASN A 128 -6.18 -52.59 8.66
C ASN A 128 -4.96 -52.27 7.78
N LEU A 129 -3.81 -52.89 8.07
CA LEU A 129 -2.51 -52.57 7.43
C LEU A 129 -2.15 -53.40 6.19
N HIS A 130 -2.92 -54.42 5.80
CA HIS A 130 -2.46 -55.48 4.87
C HIS A 130 -3.14 -55.56 3.49
N SER A 131 -3.96 -54.59 3.08
CA SER A 131 -4.61 -54.66 1.76
C SER A 131 -3.78 -53.97 0.65
N GLU A 132 -3.96 -54.32 -0.63
CA GLU A 132 -3.31 -53.62 -1.76
C GLU A 132 -3.57 -52.11 -1.78
N VAL A 133 -4.65 -51.68 -1.13
CA VAL A 133 -4.97 -50.26 -0.87
C VAL A 133 -3.88 -49.61 -0.02
N TYR A 134 -3.15 -50.35 0.82
CA TYR A 134 -1.99 -49.86 1.56
C TYR A 134 -0.84 -49.50 0.64
N GLN A 135 -0.47 -50.35 -0.33
CA GLN A 135 0.61 -50.01 -1.27
C GLN A 135 0.23 -48.83 -2.18
N TYR A 136 -1.03 -48.77 -2.65
CA TYR A 136 -1.53 -47.60 -3.36
C TYR A 136 -1.53 -46.34 -2.48
N SER A 137 -1.99 -46.46 -1.22
CA SER A 137 -2.00 -45.34 -0.25
C SER A 137 -0.59 -44.88 0.11
N VAL A 138 0.39 -45.79 0.21
CA VAL A 138 1.79 -45.47 0.50
C VAL A 138 2.44 -44.79 -0.71
N ARG A 139 2.17 -45.24 -1.94
CA ARG A 139 2.68 -44.57 -3.15
C ARG A 139 2.04 -43.20 -3.33
N HIS A 140 0.74 -43.07 -3.08
CA HIS A 140 0.04 -41.79 -3.13
C HIS A 140 0.46 -40.86 -1.98
N ALA A 141 0.72 -41.41 -0.79
CA ALA A 141 1.31 -40.68 0.33
C ALA A 141 2.75 -40.28 0.02
N TYR A 142 3.55 -41.09 -0.67
CA TYR A 142 4.90 -40.74 -1.10
C TYR A 142 4.88 -39.60 -2.13
N VAL A 143 4.06 -39.70 -3.17
CA VAL A 143 3.92 -38.63 -4.18
C VAL A 143 3.37 -37.35 -3.54
N SER A 144 2.37 -37.48 -2.65
CA SER A 144 1.84 -36.34 -1.90
C SER A 144 2.88 -35.76 -0.93
N THR A 145 3.70 -36.60 -0.28
CA THR A 145 4.82 -36.17 0.58
C THR A 145 5.92 -35.50 -0.22
N MET A 146 6.22 -35.95 -1.44
CA MET A 146 7.19 -35.30 -2.33
C MET A 146 6.66 -33.98 -2.87
N GLN A 147 5.37 -33.91 -3.24
CA GLN A 147 4.71 -32.65 -3.61
C GLN A 147 4.62 -31.69 -2.43
N TRP A 148 4.39 -32.21 -1.22
CA TRP A 148 4.44 -31.48 0.04
C TRP A 148 5.86 -30.98 0.32
N ALA A 149 6.90 -31.80 0.13
CA ALA A 149 8.29 -31.41 0.31
C ALA A 149 8.72 -30.33 -0.68
N VAL A 150 8.39 -30.46 -1.96
CA VAL A 150 8.62 -29.40 -2.98
C VAL A 150 7.81 -28.14 -2.64
N GLY A 151 6.57 -28.31 -2.18
CA GLY A 151 5.74 -27.22 -1.66
C GLY A 151 6.37 -26.51 -0.46
N HIS A 152 7.00 -27.25 0.45
CA HIS A 152 7.73 -26.70 1.60
C HIS A 152 9.04 -26.06 1.21
N VAL A 153 9.81 -26.62 0.28
CA VAL A 153 11.00 -25.95 -0.25
C VAL A 153 10.57 -24.62 -0.88
N SER A 154 9.50 -24.61 -1.68
CA SER A 154 8.94 -23.38 -2.24
C SER A 154 8.42 -22.42 -1.15
N ALA A 155 7.75 -22.93 -0.12
CA ALA A 155 7.25 -22.13 1.00
C ALA A 155 8.39 -21.59 1.87
N ILE A 156 9.48 -22.35 2.06
CA ILE A 156 10.70 -21.92 2.76
C ILE A 156 11.39 -20.84 1.93
N CYS A 157 11.60 -21.05 0.62
CA CYS A 157 12.15 -20.02 -0.26
C CYS A 157 11.29 -18.76 -0.26
N PHE A 158 9.97 -18.90 -0.29
CA PHE A 158 9.03 -17.79 -0.19
C PHE A 158 9.07 -17.11 1.19
N SER A 159 9.19 -17.88 2.27
CA SER A 159 9.32 -17.35 3.63
C SER A 159 10.66 -16.64 3.83
N LEU A 160 11.74 -17.13 3.24
CA LEU A 160 13.04 -16.47 3.20
C LEU A 160 12.98 -15.19 2.36
N PHE A 161 12.27 -15.21 1.24
CA PHE A 161 12.00 -14.00 0.45
C PHE A 161 11.17 -12.98 1.23
N LEU A 162 10.13 -13.41 1.93
CA LEU A 162 9.33 -12.55 2.82
C LEU A 162 10.19 -12.01 3.96
N LEU A 163 11.02 -12.83 4.60
CA LEU A 163 11.94 -12.40 5.64
C LEU A 163 12.93 -11.37 5.11
N PHE A 164 13.51 -11.61 3.93
CA PHE A 164 14.38 -10.67 3.25
C PHE A 164 13.64 -9.37 2.90
N ALA A 165 12.38 -9.45 2.45
CA ALA A 165 11.53 -8.29 2.22
C ALA A 165 11.24 -7.52 3.52
N VAL A 166 10.98 -8.19 4.63
CA VAL A 166 10.84 -7.56 5.97
C VAL A 166 12.13 -6.84 6.35
N VAL A 167 13.28 -7.49 6.23
CA VAL A 167 14.58 -6.91 6.57
C VAL A 167 14.89 -5.72 5.67
N SER A 168 14.64 -5.85 4.36
CA SER A 168 14.83 -4.77 3.38
C SER A 168 13.92 -3.60 3.67
N LEU A 169 12.65 -3.86 4.00
CA LEU A 169 11.66 -2.83 4.34
C LEU A 169 12.02 -2.14 5.66
N LYS A 170 12.49 -2.89 6.67
CA LYS A 170 13.01 -2.35 7.91
C LYS A 170 14.21 -1.44 7.65
N HIS A 171 15.19 -1.88 6.86
CA HIS A 171 16.34 -1.05 6.48
C HIS A 171 15.94 0.18 5.67
N PHE A 172 14.94 0.05 4.79
CA PHE A 172 14.37 1.19 4.09
C PHE A 172 13.76 2.21 5.07
N PHE A 173 12.95 1.75 6.03
CA PHE A 173 12.38 2.64 7.05
C PHE A 173 13.47 3.26 7.95
N GLU A 174 14.48 2.50 8.39
CA GLU A 174 15.62 3.03 9.16
C GLU A 174 16.47 4.02 8.34
N ALA A 175 16.61 3.81 7.03
CA ALA A 175 17.28 4.74 6.14
C ALA A 175 16.46 6.02 5.94
N MET A 176 15.14 5.87 5.76
CA MET A 176 14.21 7.00 5.69
C MET A 176 14.20 7.79 7.00
N ASP A 177 14.14 7.12 8.15
CA ASP A 177 14.16 7.74 9.48
C ASP A 177 15.47 8.50 9.72
N ARG A 178 16.62 7.91 9.35
CA ARG A 178 17.92 8.61 9.38
C ARG A 178 17.96 9.83 8.46
N LEU A 179 17.49 9.67 7.22
CA LEU A 179 17.46 10.76 6.25
C LEU A 179 16.52 11.89 6.72
N PHE A 180 15.39 11.53 7.32
CA PHE A 180 14.49 12.48 7.94
C PHE A 180 15.16 13.15 9.15
N SER A 181 15.74 12.40 10.08
CA SER A 181 16.49 12.93 11.23
C SER A 181 17.58 13.92 10.79
N GLU A 182 18.41 13.58 9.80
CA GLU A 182 19.44 14.48 9.28
C GLU A 182 18.83 15.77 8.68
N LEU A 183 17.71 15.65 7.96
CA LEU A 183 17.01 16.81 7.39
C LEU A 183 16.35 17.68 8.48
N TYR A 184 15.74 17.06 9.50
CA TYR A 184 15.10 17.74 10.62
C TYR A 184 16.12 18.39 11.56
N ASP A 185 17.24 17.73 11.88
CA ASP A 185 18.32 18.32 12.68
C ASP A 185 18.96 19.52 11.96
N THR A 186 19.03 19.47 10.62
CA THR A 186 19.51 20.60 9.81
C THR A 186 18.53 21.79 9.84
N GLU A 187 17.22 21.54 9.73
CA GLU A 187 16.18 22.58 9.89
C GLU A 187 16.14 23.11 11.34
N GLN A 188 16.27 22.26 12.36
CA GLN A 188 16.30 22.67 13.76
C GLN A 188 17.55 23.49 14.09
N HIS A 189 18.74 23.18 13.53
CA HIS A 189 19.93 24.02 13.70
C HIS A 189 19.80 25.37 12.99
N GLN A 190 19.17 25.45 11.82
CA GLN A 190 18.88 26.72 11.15
C GLN A 190 17.81 27.54 11.86
N GLN A 191 16.76 26.89 12.36
CA GLN A 191 15.71 27.54 13.15
C GLN A 191 16.25 27.94 14.52
N GLN A 192 17.09 27.15 15.19
CA GLN A 192 17.78 27.56 16.42
C GLN A 192 18.73 28.72 16.16
N HIS A 193 19.49 28.77 15.07
CA HIS A 193 20.31 29.95 14.77
C HIS A 193 19.47 31.22 14.53
N GLN A 194 18.32 31.11 13.84
CA GLN A 194 17.40 32.24 13.65
C GLN A 194 16.57 32.57 14.91
N HIS A 195 16.25 31.57 15.74
CA HIS A 195 15.44 31.70 16.93
C HIS A 195 16.28 32.12 18.14
N GLN A 196 17.56 31.75 18.23
CA GLN A 196 18.54 32.26 19.19
C GLN A 196 18.91 33.72 18.89
N GLN A 197 18.81 34.16 17.62
CA GLN A 197 18.79 35.58 17.26
C GLN A 197 17.48 36.30 17.66
N ARG A 198 16.33 35.61 17.72
CA ARG A 198 15.04 36.17 18.18
C ARG A 198 14.80 36.05 19.70
N LEU A 199 15.46 35.13 20.39
CA LEU A 199 15.31 34.80 21.81
C LEU A 199 16.27 35.58 22.73
N SER A 200 16.93 36.61 22.19
CA SER A 200 17.39 37.75 23.00
C SER A 200 16.23 38.43 23.78
N SER A 201 14.98 38.02 23.57
CA SER A 201 13.84 38.38 24.42
C SER A 201 13.03 37.16 24.88
N LYS A 202 13.19 36.84 26.17
CA LYS A 202 12.25 36.17 27.10
C LYS A 202 11.78 34.71 26.85
N HIS A 203 12.29 33.82 27.70
CA HIS A 203 11.56 32.97 28.65
C HIS A 203 10.26 32.25 28.22
N GLU A 204 10.28 31.51 27.11
CA GLU A 204 9.23 30.54 26.74
C GLU A 204 9.83 29.20 26.24
N GLY A 205 10.91 28.74 26.88
CA GLY A 205 11.69 27.58 26.41
C GLY A 205 11.30 26.23 26.99
N ARG A 206 10.50 26.17 28.07
CA ARG A 206 10.36 24.92 28.86
C ARG A 206 9.11 24.09 28.56
N GLU A 207 8.05 24.69 28.03
CA GLU A 207 6.86 23.94 27.61
C GLU A 207 6.99 23.39 26.17
N ARG A 208 7.70 24.11 25.30
CA ARG A 208 7.90 23.71 23.89
C ARG A 208 8.76 22.46 23.71
N ILE A 209 9.82 22.28 24.51
CA ILE A 209 10.67 21.08 24.47
C ILE A 209 9.85 19.81 24.80
N ARG A 210 8.82 19.93 25.64
CA ARG A 210 7.94 18.81 26.02
C ARG A 210 6.93 18.43 24.92
N GLU A 211 6.56 19.38 24.07
CA GLU A 211 5.74 19.12 22.89
C GLU A 211 6.58 18.53 21.74
N GLU A 212 7.83 18.98 21.57
CA GLU A 212 8.77 18.39 20.61
C GLU A 212 9.16 16.95 20.98
N GLU A 213 9.40 16.64 22.26
CA GLU A 213 9.64 15.25 22.71
C GLU A 213 8.41 14.35 22.49
N LYS A 214 7.19 14.89 22.63
CA LYS A 214 5.95 14.16 22.31
C LYS A 214 5.81 13.95 20.81
N GLY A 215 6.15 14.95 19.99
CA GLY A 215 6.19 14.84 18.53
C GLY A 215 7.19 13.77 18.08
N ALA A 216 8.42 13.80 18.60
CA ALA A 216 9.45 12.81 18.27
C ALA A 216 9.06 11.38 18.67
N ALA A 217 8.35 11.18 19.79
CA ALA A 217 7.83 9.88 20.18
C ALA A 217 6.74 9.34 19.24
N VAL A 218 5.93 10.21 18.63
CA VAL A 218 4.89 9.85 17.64
C VAL A 218 5.48 9.27 16.36
N TYR A 219 6.71 9.65 16.00
CA TYR A 219 7.38 9.13 14.80
C TYR A 219 8.22 7.88 15.03
N SER A 220 8.34 7.39 16.27
CA SER A 220 9.09 6.16 16.53
C SER A 220 8.34 4.93 15.96
N LEU A 221 8.78 4.44 14.80
CA LEU A 221 8.30 3.22 14.14
C LEU A 221 8.70 1.94 14.89
N ARG A 222 8.51 1.91 16.21
CA ARG A 222 8.72 0.71 17.05
C ARG A 222 7.51 -0.20 16.92
N PHE A 223 7.48 -0.97 15.84
CA PHE A 223 6.46 -1.99 15.64
C PHE A 223 6.69 -3.20 16.56
N GLY A 224 5.63 -3.64 17.23
CA GLY A 224 5.60 -4.93 17.91
C GLY A 224 5.41 -6.08 16.93
N TRP A 225 5.82 -7.31 17.31
CA TRP A 225 5.64 -8.52 16.50
C TRP A 225 4.21 -8.70 15.95
N TRP A 226 3.20 -8.45 16.79
CA TRP A 226 1.80 -8.53 16.37
C TRP A 226 1.43 -7.52 15.29
N GLN A 227 1.96 -6.30 15.34
CA GLN A 227 1.70 -5.27 14.32
C GLN A 227 2.32 -5.66 12.98
N HIS A 228 3.49 -6.31 12.98
CA HIS A 228 4.07 -6.87 11.75
C HIS A 228 3.14 -7.93 11.14
N VAL A 229 2.62 -8.86 11.94
CA VAL A 229 1.68 -9.88 11.46
C VAL A 229 0.41 -9.23 10.89
N THR A 230 -0.17 -8.25 11.59
CA THR A 230 -1.36 -7.53 11.11
C THR A 230 -1.09 -6.79 9.80
N MET A 231 0.07 -6.12 9.68
CA MET A 231 0.49 -5.45 8.45
C MET A 231 0.57 -6.45 7.28
N TRP A 232 1.14 -7.63 7.49
CA TRP A 232 1.23 -8.66 6.46
C TRP A 232 -0.14 -9.19 6.05
N VAL A 233 -1.03 -9.44 7.01
CA VAL A 233 -2.41 -9.82 6.72
C VAL A 233 -3.11 -8.74 5.90
N ALA A 234 -2.94 -7.46 6.28
CA ALA A 234 -3.49 -6.33 5.55
C ALA A 234 -2.95 -6.25 4.11
N LEU A 235 -1.64 -6.39 3.92
CA LEU A 235 -1.02 -6.43 2.59
C LEU A 235 -1.57 -7.57 1.72
N CYS A 236 -1.76 -8.77 2.29
CA CYS A 236 -2.38 -9.89 1.58
C CYS A 236 -3.83 -9.59 1.19
N ILE A 237 -4.60 -8.97 2.10
CA ILE A 237 -5.97 -8.53 1.83
C ILE A 237 -5.97 -7.50 0.70
N ASP A 238 -5.05 -6.53 0.71
CA ASP A 238 -4.93 -5.50 -0.31
C ASP A 238 -4.64 -6.08 -1.69
N VAL A 239 -3.66 -6.97 -1.77
CA VAL A 239 -3.30 -7.67 -3.00
C VAL A 239 -4.51 -8.40 -3.59
N VAL A 240 -5.30 -9.07 -2.76
CA VAL A 240 -6.50 -9.78 -3.20
C VAL A 240 -7.63 -8.83 -3.60
N LEU A 241 -7.88 -7.77 -2.82
CA LEU A 241 -8.95 -6.80 -3.07
C LEU A 241 -8.65 -5.85 -4.24
N PHE A 242 -7.37 -5.64 -4.57
CA PHE A 242 -6.98 -4.83 -5.71
C PHE A 242 -7.53 -5.39 -7.01
N ILE A 243 -7.57 -6.71 -7.18
CA ILE A 243 -8.05 -7.38 -8.41
C ILE A 243 -9.52 -6.99 -8.73
N PRO A 244 -10.51 -7.21 -7.83
CA PRO A 244 -11.88 -6.78 -8.09
C PRO A 244 -12.02 -5.25 -8.09
N ALA A 245 -11.19 -4.49 -7.36
CA ALA A 245 -11.22 -3.03 -7.41
C ALA A 245 -10.78 -2.49 -8.78
N ALA A 246 -9.73 -3.07 -9.37
CA ALA A 246 -9.28 -2.77 -10.72
C ALA A 246 -10.33 -3.15 -11.78
N ALA A 247 -10.94 -4.33 -11.65
CA ALA A 247 -12.07 -4.71 -12.51
C ALA A 247 -13.21 -3.69 -12.41
N LYS A 248 -13.62 -3.32 -11.19
CA LYS A 248 -14.64 -2.30 -10.98
C LYS A 248 -14.27 -0.95 -11.61
N ALA A 249 -13.02 -0.50 -11.49
CA ALA A 249 -12.56 0.76 -12.06
C ALA A 249 -12.56 0.77 -13.60
N LEU A 250 -12.33 -0.38 -14.23
CA LEU A 250 -12.34 -0.57 -15.69
C LEU A 250 -13.77 -0.67 -16.26
N PHE A 251 -14.68 -1.34 -15.54
CA PHE A 251 -16.05 -1.57 -16.03
C PHE A 251 -17.07 -0.54 -15.53
N SER A 252 -16.82 0.11 -14.39
CA SER A 252 -17.71 1.12 -13.83
C SER A 252 -17.26 2.51 -14.21
N GLN A 253 -18.21 3.29 -14.74
CA GLN A 253 -18.03 4.72 -14.98
C GLN A 253 -18.45 5.55 -13.77
N GLU A 254 -18.96 4.92 -12.70
CA GLU A 254 -19.55 5.60 -11.55
C GLU A 254 -18.82 5.23 -10.25
N ILE A 255 -18.73 6.19 -9.34
CA ILE A 255 -18.25 5.95 -7.98
C ILE A 255 -19.01 6.79 -6.97
N GLU A 256 -19.27 6.21 -5.81
CA GLU A 256 -19.85 6.93 -4.69
C GLU A 256 -18.77 7.44 -3.75
N TRP A 257 -18.83 8.71 -3.42
CA TRP A 257 -17.89 9.36 -2.52
C TRP A 257 -18.66 10.27 -1.58
N SER A 258 -18.58 9.97 -0.28
CA SER A 258 -19.25 10.75 0.79
C SER A 258 -20.75 10.93 0.53
N GLY A 259 -21.42 9.87 0.06
CA GLY A 259 -22.85 9.87 -0.27
C GLY A 259 -23.20 10.57 -1.59
N VAL A 260 -22.22 11.01 -2.37
CA VAL A 260 -22.42 11.65 -3.68
C VAL A 260 -21.92 10.71 -4.77
N LYS A 261 -22.73 10.50 -5.81
CA LYS A 261 -22.30 9.76 -6.99
C LYS A 261 -21.55 10.67 -7.96
N TYR A 262 -20.49 10.13 -8.52
CA TYR A 262 -19.64 10.78 -9.49
C TYR A 262 -19.48 9.89 -10.71
N CYS A 263 -19.48 10.47 -11.91
CA CYS A 263 -19.25 9.74 -13.15
C CYS A 263 -18.03 10.25 -13.91
N LYS A 264 -17.29 9.34 -14.55
CA LYS A 264 -16.21 9.69 -15.47
C LYS A 264 -16.81 10.22 -16.78
N LYS A 265 -16.44 11.43 -17.19
CA LYS A 265 -16.73 11.98 -18.51
C LYS A 265 -15.48 12.63 -19.08
N GLY A 266 -14.93 12.09 -20.16
CA GLY A 266 -13.79 12.69 -20.86
C GLY A 266 -12.49 12.78 -20.05
N GLY A 267 -12.31 11.94 -19.02
CA GLY A 267 -11.18 12.04 -18.07
C GLY A 267 -11.41 12.99 -16.90
N LEU A 268 -12.58 13.63 -16.82
CA LEU A 268 -13.04 14.42 -15.68
C LEU A 268 -14.00 13.60 -14.82
N VAL A 269 -14.08 13.95 -13.54
CA VAL A 269 -15.06 13.40 -12.60
C VAL A 269 -16.18 14.41 -12.44
N SER A 270 -17.37 14.09 -12.96
CA SER A 270 -18.55 14.94 -12.87
C SER A 270 -19.46 14.46 -11.74
N LYS A 271 -19.85 15.36 -10.84
CA LYS A 271 -20.85 15.07 -9.81
C LYS A 271 -22.20 14.80 -10.48
N VAL A 272 -22.79 13.65 -10.20
CA VAL A 272 -24.19 13.38 -10.52
C VAL A 272 -24.98 13.74 -9.28
N THR A 273 -25.48 14.97 -9.25
CA THR A 273 -26.46 15.36 -8.25
C THR A 273 -27.74 14.58 -8.58
N HIS A 274 -28.06 13.56 -7.80
CA HIS A 274 -29.42 13.04 -7.80
C HIS A 274 -30.33 14.22 -7.36
N GLN A 275 -31.19 14.68 -8.28
CA GLN A 275 -32.41 15.40 -7.91
C GLN A 275 -33.35 14.42 -7.19
#